data_AF-A0A9Q4Q4V4-F1
#
_entry.id   AF-A0A9Q4Q4V4-F1
#
_cell.length_a   1.000
_cell.length_b   1.000
_cell.length_c   1.000
_cell.angle_alpha   90.00
_cell.angle_beta   90.00
_cell.angle_gamma   90.00
#
_symmetry.space_group_name_H-M   'P 1'
#
loop_
_entity.id
_entity.type
_entity.pdbx_description
1 polymer ?
#
loop_
_entity_poly.entity_id
_entity_poly.type
_entity_poly.pdbx_seq_one_letter_code
_entity_poly.pdbx_strand_id
1 'polypeptide(L)'
;MAAVLVTSVASGIVAAGPPRPGTEGNGLTENESASLWSHDADNYVSQEEYRQRYGENRSAVHQVANGTDITFKRPPETAATWTRNDFEDLDAGNADTSVHPPHADLEDGVFIDDAHATIFAVHPSTRGHLESSEAPLYIAPNGSIRGFIDYRVRVPNGNSSENATTEWALAEHEIEEVRLKNDQEVIAAQDGSHTPTLNYQIEDAWSANLTLEAEIDVRLKKTTQTGRNNQTDTTVSYRTESHTVSDSIDVEIYDFSASTYYAEYPNGDSGVATFQSRPWQGYTLTEDGDTRVRGVWRFYTARNTNWDTLIRSNRTDSTTVESDAIPVYVHAYPSRIGPRAEPVRNGPELIDTWGIDRPSPVDTIGENINIDIVNESYTTTYGVAVRAENVDRDALQVAGIVRGVNASIIEPEGGSQRQLRRSNLSVEVVEQNQSQATVRLELRDNETSAPIELDDSRQYPIGGTTRNGHITIADQSVETNASGVAIVTIDDPGIYTARYHPGSWLSHNPAYVSDTATARWHPLGTIGGWFALVFEVGWQLLPFFVMFYAGKRLLRMLGPEDIFQRNP
;
A
#
# COMPACT_ATOMS: atom_id res chain seq x y z
N MET A 1 32.58 47.14 42.59
CA MET A 1 31.61 46.13 42.10
C MET A 1 30.97 46.69 40.86
N ALA A 2 31.32 46.18 39.69
CA ALA A 2 30.68 46.52 38.43
C ALA A 2 29.70 45.39 38.10
N ALA A 3 28.42 45.72 38.01
CA ALA A 3 27.36 44.78 37.65
C ALA A 3 27.34 44.64 36.12
N VAL A 4 27.64 43.43 35.64
CA VAL A 4 27.43 43.03 34.25
C VAL A 4 25.95 42.68 34.09
N LEU A 5 25.22 43.49 33.35
CA LEU A 5 23.89 43.17 32.85
C LEU A 5 24.06 42.26 31.63
N VAL A 6 23.88 40.96 31.83
CA VAL A 6 23.67 40.01 30.74
C VAL A 6 22.22 40.16 30.30
N THR A 7 21.99 40.89 29.21
CA THR A 7 20.71 40.88 28.50
C THR A 7 20.60 39.55 27.76
N SER A 8 19.90 38.59 28.36
CA SER A 8 19.39 37.40 27.70
C SER A 8 18.33 37.82 26.69
N VAL A 9 18.68 37.79 25.40
CA VAL A 9 17.70 37.85 24.32
C VAL A 9 16.97 36.52 24.30
N ALA A 10 15.70 36.52 24.69
CA ALA A 10 14.82 35.39 24.50
C ALA A 10 14.45 35.34 23.01
N SER A 11 15.13 34.49 22.24
CA SER A 11 14.71 34.15 20.89
C SER A 11 13.38 33.40 21.01
N GLY A 12 12.28 34.05 20.60
CA GLY A 12 11.03 33.34 20.38
C GLY A 12 11.23 32.27 19.31
N ILE A 13 10.56 31.12 19.45
CA ILE A 13 10.54 30.11 18.41
C ILE A 13 9.72 30.71 17.26
N VAL A 14 10.41 31.19 16.23
CA VAL A 14 9.82 31.62 14.95
C VAL A 14 9.77 30.36 14.11
N ALA A 15 8.60 29.78 13.92
CA ALA A 15 8.37 28.63 13.04
C ALA A 15 6.98 28.78 12.45
N ALA A 16 6.87 28.73 11.11
CA ALA A 16 5.59 28.81 10.45
C ALA A 16 4.69 27.65 10.93
N GLY A 17 3.53 28.00 11.46
CA GLY A 17 2.46 27.02 11.68
C GLY A 17 1.72 26.75 10.38
N PRO A 18 1.07 25.59 10.23
CA PRO A 18 0.21 25.36 9.08
C PRO A 18 -0.88 26.45 9.04
N PRO A 19 -1.13 27.07 7.88
CA PRO A 19 -2.16 28.08 7.76
C PRO A 19 -3.53 27.47 8.02
N ARG A 20 -4.47 28.34 8.40
CA ARG A 20 -5.82 27.91 8.74
C ARG A 20 -6.51 27.35 7.48
N PRO A 21 -7.23 26.22 7.58
CA PRO A 21 -7.91 25.65 6.43
C PRO A 21 -8.86 26.66 5.76
N GLY A 22 -8.72 26.81 4.45
CA GLY A 22 -9.55 27.72 3.64
C GLY A 22 -9.20 29.20 3.73
N THR A 23 -8.11 29.59 4.40
CA THR A 23 -7.64 30.99 4.39
C THR A 23 -6.68 31.31 3.25
N GLU A 24 -6.04 30.30 2.67
CA GLU A 24 -5.09 30.48 1.58
C GLU A 24 -5.73 30.43 0.19
N GLY A 25 -5.17 31.22 -0.72
CA GLY A 25 -5.54 31.27 -2.14
C GLY A 25 -4.95 30.12 -2.99
N ASN A 26 -4.66 28.98 -2.38
CA ASN A 26 -3.86 27.88 -2.93
C ASN A 26 -4.65 26.90 -3.83
N GLY A 27 -5.87 27.23 -4.23
CA GLY A 27 -6.72 26.37 -5.09
C GLY A 27 -7.31 25.13 -4.42
N LEU A 28 -7.19 24.96 -3.10
CA LEU A 28 -7.83 23.89 -2.35
C LEU A 28 -9.08 24.37 -1.61
N THR A 29 -10.05 23.48 -1.42
CA THR A 29 -11.21 23.75 -0.54
C THR A 29 -10.80 23.75 0.94
N GLU A 30 -11.67 24.26 1.81
CA GLU A 30 -11.48 24.18 3.28
C GLU A 30 -11.21 22.73 3.73
N ASN A 31 -11.99 21.77 3.23
CA ASN A 31 -11.86 20.36 3.61
C ASN A 31 -10.56 19.73 3.13
N GLU A 32 -10.13 20.05 1.90
CA GLU A 32 -8.87 19.56 1.36
C GLU A 32 -7.68 20.14 2.12
N SER A 33 -7.70 21.45 2.38
CA SER A 33 -6.66 22.13 3.17
C SER A 33 -6.59 21.59 4.59
N ALA A 34 -7.73 21.30 5.22
CA ALA A 34 -7.78 20.71 6.56
C ALA A 34 -7.15 19.31 6.62
N SER A 35 -7.05 18.60 5.51
CA SER A 35 -6.52 17.24 5.47
C SER A 35 -5.03 17.14 5.16
N LEU A 36 -4.34 18.28 4.97
CA LEU A 36 -2.95 18.33 4.54
C LEU A 36 -1.92 18.11 5.64
N TRP A 37 -2.26 18.56 6.84
CA TRP A 37 -1.29 18.80 7.90
C TRP A 37 -1.22 17.57 8.80
N SER A 38 -0.10 16.87 8.68
CA SER A 38 0.45 15.99 9.69
C SER A 38 1.78 16.57 10.18
N HIS A 39 2.26 16.14 11.35
CA HIS A 39 3.35 16.76 12.13
C HIS A 39 2.99 18.08 12.86
N ASP A 40 1.76 18.57 12.75
CA ASP A 40 1.28 19.63 13.62
C ASP A 40 0.80 19.09 14.97
N ALA A 41 0.70 19.97 15.95
CA ALA A 41 0.25 19.55 17.27
C ALA A 41 -1.27 19.36 17.27
N ASP A 42 -1.73 18.11 17.47
CA ASP A 42 -3.12 17.70 17.64
C ASP A 42 -3.77 18.29 18.91
N ASN A 43 -4.00 19.61 18.90
CA ASN A 43 -4.66 20.33 19.99
C ASN A 43 -6.14 20.47 19.69
N TYR A 44 -6.91 19.44 20.04
CA TYR A 44 -8.36 19.44 19.84
C TYR A 44 -9.03 20.58 20.61
N VAL A 45 -9.68 21.48 19.89
CA VAL A 45 -10.57 22.50 20.46
C VAL A 45 -12.02 22.14 20.14
N SER A 46 -12.95 22.51 21.02
CA SER A 46 -14.39 22.30 20.75
C SER A 46 -14.90 23.26 19.67
N GLN A 47 -16.04 22.95 19.03
CA GLN A 47 -16.66 23.86 18.07
C GLN A 47 -17.05 25.21 18.69
N GLU A 48 -17.46 25.20 19.96
CA GLU A 48 -17.79 26.44 20.67
C GLU A 48 -16.57 27.31 20.90
N GLU A 49 -15.45 26.71 21.32
CA GLU A 49 -14.18 27.42 21.51
C GLU A 49 -13.61 27.94 20.19
N TYR A 50 -13.67 27.13 19.12
CA TYR A 50 -13.26 27.55 17.78
C TYR A 50 -14.03 28.80 17.34
N ARG A 51 -15.36 28.79 17.49
CA ARG A 51 -16.21 29.95 17.15
C ARG A 51 -15.94 31.16 18.03
N GLN A 52 -15.63 30.97 19.32
CA GLN A 52 -15.23 32.07 20.20
C GLN A 52 -13.90 32.69 19.76
N ARG A 53 -12.96 31.88 19.26
CA ARG A 53 -11.63 32.34 18.84
C ARG A 53 -11.63 33.01 17.46
N TYR A 54 -12.35 32.43 16.49
CA TYR A 54 -12.27 32.84 15.09
C TYR A 54 -13.56 33.46 14.53
N GLY A 55 -14.67 33.44 15.28
CA GLY A 55 -15.93 34.06 14.86
C GLY A 55 -16.71 33.28 13.79
N GLU A 56 -16.26 32.08 13.42
CA GLU A 56 -16.82 31.26 12.35
C GLU A 56 -17.05 29.81 12.77
N ASN A 57 -17.82 29.07 11.97
CA ASN A 57 -17.96 27.63 12.14
C ASN A 57 -17.04 26.91 11.15
N ARG A 58 -16.43 25.81 11.58
CA ARG A 58 -15.61 24.94 10.73
C ARG A 58 -16.41 23.74 10.22
N SER A 59 -15.92 23.13 9.16
CA SER A 59 -16.49 21.89 8.64
C SER A 59 -16.30 20.70 9.60
N ALA A 60 -17.05 19.62 9.37
CA ALA A 60 -16.89 18.38 10.12
C ALA A 60 -15.52 17.72 9.90
N VAL A 61 -14.97 17.83 8.67
CA VAL A 61 -13.64 17.31 8.34
C VAL A 61 -12.57 18.09 9.10
N HIS A 62 -12.65 19.41 9.11
CA HIS A 62 -11.75 20.27 9.86
C HIS A 62 -11.84 20.00 11.38
N GLN A 63 -13.02 19.72 11.91
CA GLN A 63 -13.15 19.31 13.32
C GLN A 63 -12.42 18.01 13.64
N VAL A 64 -12.43 17.03 12.73
CA VAL A 64 -11.68 15.77 12.91
C VAL A 64 -10.19 16.01 12.77
N ALA A 65 -9.76 16.70 11.71
CA ALA A 65 -8.37 17.01 11.42
C ALA A 65 -7.66 17.77 12.56
N ASN A 66 -8.39 18.56 13.33
CA ASN A 66 -7.84 19.26 14.49
C ASN A 66 -7.50 18.36 15.70
N GLY A 67 -7.97 17.11 15.73
CA GLY A 67 -7.68 16.17 16.81
C GLY A 67 -6.96 14.89 16.39
N THR A 68 -6.77 14.67 15.09
CA THR A 68 -6.08 13.50 14.54
C THR A 68 -5.80 13.70 13.05
N ASP A 69 -4.77 13.04 12.54
CA ASP A 69 -4.44 13.05 11.12
C ASP A 69 -5.48 12.37 10.23
N ILE A 70 -5.69 12.95 9.05
CA ILE A 70 -6.58 12.40 8.03
C ILE A 70 -5.82 11.41 7.15
N THR A 71 -6.39 10.21 6.98
CA THR A 71 -5.79 9.16 6.16
C THR A 71 -6.63 8.83 4.94
N PHE A 72 -5.96 8.59 3.81
CA PHE A 72 -6.56 8.37 2.51
C PHE A 72 -6.40 6.92 2.06
N LYS A 73 -7.31 6.48 1.19
CA LYS A 73 -7.30 5.15 0.58
C LYS A 73 -6.47 5.08 -0.71
N ARG A 74 -6.12 6.24 -1.27
CA ARG A 74 -5.36 6.45 -2.49
C ARG A 74 -4.44 7.66 -2.26
N PRO A 75 -3.32 7.76 -2.98
CA PRO A 75 -2.46 8.94 -2.92
C PRO A 75 -3.26 10.20 -3.30
N PRO A 76 -3.44 11.17 -2.38
CA PRO A 76 -4.23 12.37 -2.66
C PRO A 76 -3.47 13.33 -3.59
N GLU A 77 -4.21 14.16 -4.34
CA GLU A 77 -3.63 15.23 -5.17
C GLU A 77 -3.23 16.46 -4.36
N THR A 78 -3.84 16.61 -3.19
CA THR A 78 -3.81 17.84 -2.38
C THR A 78 -2.39 18.30 -2.05
N ALA A 79 -1.47 17.38 -1.77
CA ALA A 79 -0.06 17.69 -1.50
C ALA A 79 0.65 18.38 -2.68
N ALA A 80 0.46 17.87 -3.90
CA ALA A 80 1.07 18.44 -5.10
C ALA A 80 0.40 19.77 -5.48
N THR A 81 -0.93 19.89 -5.33
CA THR A 81 -1.66 21.14 -5.57
C THR A 81 -1.24 22.24 -4.60
N TRP A 82 -1.16 21.93 -3.30
CA TRP A 82 -0.64 22.84 -2.27
C TRP A 82 0.76 23.30 -2.66
N THR A 83 1.70 22.36 -2.75
CA THR A 83 3.13 22.65 -2.97
C THR A 83 3.37 23.44 -4.23
N ARG A 84 2.63 23.18 -5.31
CA ARG A 84 2.78 23.93 -6.56
C ARG A 84 2.38 25.39 -6.39
N ASN A 85 1.27 25.65 -5.73
CA ASN A 85 0.68 26.99 -5.67
C ASN A 85 1.36 27.83 -4.58
N ASP A 86 1.70 27.21 -3.46
CA ASP A 86 2.43 27.83 -2.34
C ASP A 86 3.88 28.18 -2.71
N PHE A 87 4.48 27.44 -3.65
CA PHE A 87 5.81 27.76 -4.18
C PHE A 87 5.88 29.12 -4.89
N GLU A 88 4.74 29.65 -5.38
CA GLU A 88 4.68 30.99 -6.00
C GLU A 88 4.86 32.11 -4.97
N ASP A 89 4.64 31.83 -3.68
CA ASP A 89 4.77 32.80 -2.59
C ASP A 89 6.21 32.90 -2.04
N LEU A 90 7.14 32.07 -2.54
CA LEU A 90 8.53 32.08 -2.10
C LEU A 90 9.32 33.23 -2.75
N ASP A 91 9.68 34.23 -1.95
CA ASP A 91 10.44 35.39 -2.39
C ASP A 91 11.95 35.25 -2.11
N ALA A 92 12.76 35.40 -3.15
CA ALA A 92 14.20 35.56 -3.04
C ALA A 92 14.58 36.94 -2.50
N GLY A 93 15.84 37.04 -2.08
CA GLY A 93 16.46 38.29 -1.68
C GLY A 93 16.76 39.23 -2.85
N ASN A 94 17.78 40.05 -2.68
CA ASN A 94 18.24 41.00 -3.68
C ASN A 94 19.77 41.01 -3.73
N ALA A 95 20.37 41.89 -4.52
CA ALA A 95 21.83 41.96 -4.65
C ALA A 95 22.60 42.07 -3.32
N ASP A 96 22.01 42.59 -2.23
CA ASP A 96 22.67 42.75 -0.93
C ASP A 96 22.15 41.78 0.14
N THR A 97 21.14 40.96 -0.16
CA THR A 97 20.43 40.09 0.79
C THR A 97 20.18 38.72 0.18
N SER A 98 20.52 37.64 0.88
CA SER A 98 20.15 36.28 0.51
C SER A 98 19.06 35.75 1.46
N VAL A 99 18.24 34.84 0.94
CA VAL A 99 17.20 34.12 1.67
C VAL A 99 17.39 32.63 1.41
N HIS A 100 17.51 31.84 2.46
CA HIS A 100 17.73 30.39 2.32
C HIS A 100 17.08 29.62 3.48
N PRO A 101 16.67 28.35 3.29
CA PRO A 101 16.25 27.54 4.41
C PRO A 101 17.46 27.17 5.30
N PRO A 102 17.25 26.84 6.60
CA PRO A 102 18.35 26.54 7.53
C PRO A 102 19.23 25.35 7.15
N HIS A 103 18.74 24.47 6.28
CA HIS A 103 19.43 23.27 5.83
C HIS A 103 20.11 23.45 4.46
N ALA A 104 20.05 24.64 3.86
CA ALA A 104 20.73 24.90 2.59
C ALA A 104 22.25 24.79 2.75
N ASP A 105 22.89 24.10 1.81
CA ASP A 105 24.34 24.09 1.67
C ASP A 105 24.79 25.39 0.98
N LEU A 106 25.42 26.28 1.75
CA LEU A 106 25.85 27.59 1.27
C LEU A 106 27.29 27.56 0.77
N GLU A 107 27.53 28.19 -0.37
CA GLU A 107 28.86 28.39 -0.93
C GLU A 107 29.18 29.88 -1.12
N ASP A 108 30.44 30.22 -0.86
CA ASP A 108 30.99 31.58 -1.00
C ASP A 108 32.03 31.62 -2.12
N GLY A 109 31.95 32.66 -2.93
CA GLY A 109 32.91 33.05 -3.94
C GLY A 109 33.73 34.29 -3.56
N VAL A 110 34.28 34.96 -4.57
CA VAL A 110 35.05 36.20 -4.43
C VAL A 110 34.12 37.41 -4.28
N PHE A 111 33.06 37.46 -5.07
CA PHE A 111 32.03 38.48 -5.20
C PHE A 111 30.62 37.95 -4.96
N ILE A 112 30.47 36.65 -4.71
CA ILE A 112 29.20 35.97 -4.42
C ILE A 112 29.29 35.43 -3.00
N ASP A 113 28.26 35.65 -2.18
CA ASP A 113 28.13 35.13 -0.82
C ASP A 113 26.81 34.40 -0.65
N ASP A 114 26.80 33.41 0.25
CA ASP A 114 25.62 32.64 0.64
C ASP A 114 24.87 32.04 -0.57
N ALA A 115 25.58 31.67 -1.63
CA ALA A 115 24.97 31.09 -2.80
C ALA A 115 24.51 29.67 -2.51
N HIS A 116 23.30 29.32 -2.95
CA HIS A 116 22.78 27.97 -2.83
C HIS A 116 21.79 27.66 -3.96
N ALA A 117 21.65 26.38 -4.25
CA ALA A 117 20.46 25.81 -4.88
C ALA A 117 19.89 24.82 -3.87
N THR A 118 18.59 24.86 -3.60
CA THR A 118 17.97 23.94 -2.65
C THR A 118 16.68 23.38 -3.23
N ILE A 119 16.50 22.07 -3.16
CA ILE A 119 15.33 21.39 -3.67
C ILE A 119 14.15 21.67 -2.74
N PHE A 120 13.14 22.37 -3.27
CA PHE A 120 11.90 22.65 -2.56
C PHE A 120 10.99 21.42 -2.55
N ALA A 121 10.71 20.86 -3.74
CA ALA A 121 9.89 19.66 -3.86
C ALA A 121 10.05 18.88 -5.16
N VAL A 122 9.76 17.57 -5.09
CA VAL A 122 9.63 16.68 -6.26
C VAL A 122 8.21 16.09 -6.27
N HIS A 123 7.47 16.26 -7.36
CA HIS A 123 6.10 15.77 -7.50
C HIS A 123 5.78 15.21 -8.90
N PRO A 124 4.89 14.20 -9.01
CA PRO A 124 4.23 13.50 -7.91
C PRO A 124 5.19 12.51 -7.23
N SER A 125 5.14 12.48 -5.90
CA SER A 125 6.00 11.63 -5.09
C SER A 125 5.27 11.04 -3.89
N THR A 126 5.81 9.97 -3.32
CA THR A 126 5.30 9.34 -2.11
C THR A 126 6.44 8.76 -1.29
N ARG A 127 6.56 9.16 -0.03
CA ARG A 127 7.51 8.54 0.90
C ARG A 127 6.91 7.25 1.45
N GLY A 128 7.52 6.10 1.14
CA GLY A 128 6.99 4.80 1.54
C GLY A 128 7.64 4.32 2.82
N HIS A 129 6.89 4.26 3.92
CA HIS A 129 7.38 3.77 5.22
C HIS A 129 7.30 2.24 5.27
N LEU A 130 8.41 1.56 4.97
CA LEU A 130 8.43 0.10 4.80
C LEU A 130 8.92 -0.64 6.06
N GLU A 131 9.95 -0.13 6.73
CA GLU A 131 10.45 -0.60 8.02
C GLU A 131 11.29 0.50 8.71
N SER A 132 11.71 0.31 9.97
CA SER A 132 12.40 1.34 10.80
C SER A 132 13.61 2.04 10.15
N SER A 133 14.22 1.47 9.12
CA SER A 133 15.35 2.06 8.38
C SER A 133 15.11 2.23 6.87
N GLU A 134 13.89 1.97 6.39
CA GLU A 134 13.58 1.97 4.96
C GLU A 134 12.35 2.85 4.72
N ALA A 135 12.61 4.11 4.36
CA ALA A 135 11.60 5.11 4.02
C ALA A 135 11.91 5.84 2.69
N PRO A 136 12.06 5.12 1.56
CA PRO A 136 12.43 5.72 0.28
C PRO A 136 11.40 6.74 -0.21
N LEU A 137 11.88 7.74 -0.96
CA LEU A 137 11.03 8.65 -1.70
C LEU A 137 10.78 8.07 -3.10
N TYR A 138 9.58 7.56 -3.32
CA TYR A 138 9.14 7.12 -4.63
C TYR A 138 8.69 8.31 -5.47
N ILE A 139 9.16 8.41 -6.70
CA ILE A 139 8.71 9.43 -7.66
C ILE A 139 8.16 8.77 -8.92
N ALA A 140 7.18 9.40 -9.56
CA ALA A 140 6.72 8.92 -10.85
C ALA A 140 7.82 9.09 -11.91
N PRO A 141 7.88 8.23 -12.96
CA PRO A 141 8.81 8.37 -14.07
C PRO A 141 8.75 9.74 -14.76
N ASN A 142 7.56 10.34 -14.76
CA ASN A 142 7.31 11.67 -15.29
C ASN A 142 6.84 12.59 -14.15
N GLY A 143 7.50 13.73 -13.98
CA GLY A 143 7.17 14.67 -12.91
C GLY A 143 7.88 16.01 -13.05
N SER A 144 7.95 16.73 -11.95
CA SER A 144 8.62 18.03 -11.86
C SER A 144 9.36 18.20 -10.55
N ILE A 145 10.51 18.87 -10.62
CA ILE A 145 11.28 19.34 -9.45
C ILE A 145 11.16 20.85 -9.36
N ARG A 146 11.05 21.35 -8.13
CA ARG A 146 11.06 22.77 -7.79
C ARG A 146 12.30 23.06 -6.97
N GLY A 147 13.00 24.13 -7.32
CA GLY A 147 14.20 24.59 -6.64
C GLY A 147 14.04 26.00 -6.10
N PHE A 148 14.82 26.34 -5.08
CA PHE A 148 15.00 27.70 -4.63
C PHE A 148 16.49 28.04 -4.68
N ILE A 149 16.82 29.08 -5.43
CA ILE A 149 18.19 29.52 -5.65
C ILE A 149 18.25 30.97 -5.21
N ASP A 150 19.20 31.29 -4.34
CA ASP A 150 19.45 32.66 -3.95
C ASP A 150 20.93 32.87 -3.59
N TYR A 151 21.34 34.13 -3.59
CA TYR A 151 22.70 34.56 -3.28
C TYR A 151 22.72 36.06 -3.01
N ARG A 152 23.80 36.57 -2.42
CA ARG A 152 24.05 38.01 -2.35
C ARG A 152 25.41 38.37 -2.93
N VAL A 153 25.53 39.59 -3.43
CA VAL A 153 26.74 40.10 -4.09
C VAL A 153 27.62 40.82 -3.08
N ARG A 154 28.85 40.32 -2.93
CA ARG A 154 29.91 40.97 -2.15
C ARG A 154 30.61 42.03 -3.00
N VAL A 155 30.14 43.28 -2.92
CA VAL A 155 30.85 44.43 -3.53
C VAL A 155 32.01 44.86 -2.64
N PRO A 156 33.28 44.81 -3.11
CA PRO A 156 34.43 45.21 -2.30
C PRO A 156 34.38 46.67 -1.88
N ASN A 157 34.84 46.97 -0.67
CA ASN A 157 34.98 48.34 -0.21
C ASN A 157 35.94 49.11 -1.14
N GLY A 158 35.56 50.33 -1.51
CA GLY A 158 36.46 51.26 -2.17
C GLY A 158 37.69 51.56 -1.29
N ASN A 159 38.78 51.96 -1.93
CA ASN A 159 39.99 52.37 -1.22
C ASN A 159 40.51 53.68 -1.82
N SER A 160 40.85 54.64 -0.96
CA SER A 160 41.48 55.89 -1.36
C SER A 160 42.85 56.00 -0.71
N SER A 161 43.85 56.29 -1.53
CA SER A 161 45.23 56.57 -1.15
C SER A 161 45.63 57.94 -1.70
N GLU A 162 46.75 58.49 -1.25
CA GLU A 162 47.21 59.84 -1.65
C GLU A 162 47.25 60.06 -3.18
N ASN A 163 47.50 59.00 -3.96
CA ASN A 163 47.66 59.09 -5.42
C ASN A 163 46.61 58.31 -6.23
N ALA A 164 45.72 57.55 -5.58
CA ALA A 164 44.75 56.72 -6.27
C ALA A 164 43.47 56.45 -5.45
N THR A 165 42.30 56.57 -6.09
CA THR A 165 41.00 56.15 -5.55
C THR A 165 40.45 55.01 -6.40
N THR A 166 40.02 53.93 -5.75
CA THR A 166 39.35 52.78 -6.36
C THR A 166 37.92 52.69 -5.84
N GLU A 167 36.97 52.65 -6.75
CA GLU A 167 35.54 52.45 -6.48
C GLU A 167 35.04 51.20 -7.19
N TRP A 168 34.12 50.50 -6.56
CA TRP A 168 33.43 49.33 -7.09
C TRP A 168 31.93 49.60 -7.15
N ALA A 169 31.30 49.13 -8.21
CA ALA A 169 29.86 49.15 -8.35
C ALA A 169 29.40 47.84 -9.00
N LEU A 170 28.25 47.32 -8.58
CA LEU A 170 27.58 46.22 -9.25
C LEU A 170 27.16 46.69 -10.65
N ALA A 171 27.56 45.94 -11.67
CA ALA A 171 27.17 46.20 -13.06
C ALA A 171 26.01 45.28 -13.48
N GLU A 172 26.11 44.00 -13.14
CA GLU A 172 25.19 42.95 -13.56
C GLU A 172 25.33 41.76 -12.60
N HIS A 173 24.22 41.08 -12.32
CA HIS A 173 24.20 39.79 -11.66
C HIS A 173 22.96 39.03 -12.13
N GLU A 174 23.09 37.73 -12.34
CA GLU A 174 21.99 36.87 -12.74
C GLU A 174 22.26 35.41 -12.37
N ILE A 175 21.20 34.61 -12.37
CA ILE A 175 21.32 33.16 -12.49
C ILE A 175 21.33 32.93 -14.01
N GLU A 176 22.40 32.37 -14.55
CA GLU A 176 22.54 32.17 -15.99
C GLU A 176 21.68 30.98 -16.45
N GLU A 177 21.85 29.83 -15.79
CA GLU A 177 21.20 28.58 -16.16
C GLU A 177 20.88 27.72 -14.94
N VAL A 178 19.76 26.99 -14.99
CA VAL A 178 19.44 25.93 -14.03
C VAL A 178 19.30 24.60 -14.77
N ARG A 179 20.00 23.59 -14.27
CA ARG A 179 20.04 22.24 -14.84
C ARG A 179 19.56 21.23 -13.81
N LEU A 180 18.77 20.25 -14.26
CA LEU A 180 18.47 19.05 -13.51
C LEU A 180 19.29 17.90 -14.09
N LYS A 181 20.03 17.22 -13.23
CA LYS A 181 20.84 16.07 -13.58
C LYS A 181 20.30 14.80 -12.93
N ASN A 182 20.34 13.70 -13.68
CA ASN A 182 20.30 12.36 -13.10
C ASN A 182 21.73 11.84 -13.08
N ASP A 183 22.29 11.66 -11.88
CA ASP A 183 23.72 11.47 -11.68
C ASP A 183 24.55 12.58 -12.36
N GLN A 184 25.19 12.31 -13.49
CA GLN A 184 25.99 13.27 -14.25
C GLN A 184 25.32 13.75 -15.55
N GLU A 185 24.22 13.13 -15.96
CA GLU A 185 23.53 13.45 -17.21
C GLU A 185 22.50 14.55 -16.99
N VAL A 186 22.59 15.62 -17.77
CA VAL A 186 21.58 16.69 -17.78
C VAL A 186 20.33 16.18 -18.46
N ILE A 187 19.23 16.06 -17.69
CA ILE A 187 17.93 15.56 -18.19
C ILE A 187 16.93 16.70 -18.44
N ALA A 188 17.15 17.87 -17.84
CA ALA A 188 16.40 19.09 -18.14
C ALA A 188 17.26 20.33 -17.86
N ALA A 189 17.00 21.42 -18.59
CA ALA A 189 17.64 22.71 -18.37
C ALA A 189 16.68 23.84 -18.76
N GLN A 190 16.83 24.99 -18.12
CA GLN A 190 16.10 26.23 -18.43
C GLN A 190 16.95 27.46 -18.10
N ASP A 191 16.52 28.62 -18.61
CA ASP A 191 17.06 29.92 -18.21
C ASP A 191 16.95 30.11 -16.69
N GLY A 192 17.89 30.86 -16.13
CA GLY A 192 17.99 31.09 -14.70
C GLY A 192 16.78 31.81 -14.09
N SER A 193 16.40 31.36 -12.91
CA SER A 193 15.35 31.93 -12.06
C SER A 193 15.65 31.58 -10.61
N HIS A 194 15.17 32.38 -9.67
CA HIS A 194 15.25 32.06 -8.24
C HIS A 194 14.33 30.90 -7.83
N THR A 195 13.23 30.69 -8.57
CA THR A 195 12.22 29.66 -8.31
C THR A 195 11.98 28.76 -9.54
N PRO A 196 13.01 28.03 -10.02
CA PRO A 196 12.89 27.20 -11.20
C PRO A 196 11.95 26.01 -10.99
N THR A 197 11.26 25.60 -12.06
CA THR A 197 10.48 24.36 -12.12
C THR A 197 10.88 23.57 -13.35
N LEU A 198 11.61 22.47 -13.16
CA LEU A 198 12.07 21.62 -14.26
C LEU A 198 11.21 20.35 -14.33
N ASN A 199 10.66 20.06 -15.50
CA ASN A 199 10.00 18.79 -15.77
C ASN A 199 11.03 17.72 -16.11
N TYR A 200 10.81 16.50 -15.65
CA TYR A 200 11.68 15.37 -15.95
C TYR A 200 10.88 14.18 -16.50
N GLN A 201 11.57 13.36 -17.28
CA GLN A 201 11.15 12.04 -17.72
C GLN A 201 12.33 11.10 -17.56
N ILE A 202 12.17 10.06 -16.75
CA ILE A 202 13.21 9.08 -16.44
C ILE A 202 12.66 7.69 -16.77
N GLU A 203 13.36 6.99 -17.67
CA GLU A 203 13.01 5.64 -18.11
C GLU A 203 14.06 4.64 -17.62
N ASP A 204 13.64 3.38 -17.41
CA ASP A 204 14.53 2.23 -17.16
C ASP A 204 15.51 2.36 -15.98
N ALA A 205 15.23 3.23 -15.01
CA ALA A 205 15.99 3.36 -13.76
C ALA A 205 15.19 2.82 -12.58
N TRP A 206 15.84 2.14 -11.63
CA TRP A 206 15.21 1.74 -10.36
C TRP A 206 15.31 2.85 -9.31
N SER A 207 16.47 3.51 -9.28
CA SER A 207 16.83 4.60 -8.39
C SER A 207 17.60 5.66 -9.17
N ALA A 208 17.54 6.90 -8.69
CA ALA A 208 18.27 8.02 -9.25
C ALA A 208 18.73 8.94 -8.13
N ASN A 209 19.84 9.64 -8.34
CA ASN A 209 20.20 10.80 -7.54
C ASN A 209 19.96 12.05 -8.39
N LEU A 210 18.89 12.78 -8.09
CA LEU A 210 18.52 13.97 -8.83
C LEU A 210 19.26 15.17 -8.27
N THR A 211 20.07 15.84 -9.11
CA THR A 211 20.85 17.01 -8.71
C THR A 211 20.33 18.25 -9.42
N LEU A 212 19.86 19.22 -8.64
CA LEU A 212 19.54 20.57 -9.11
C LEU A 212 20.82 21.40 -9.06
N GLU A 213 21.26 21.91 -10.21
CA GLU A 213 22.45 22.75 -10.35
C GLU A 213 22.06 24.12 -10.90
N ALA A 214 22.64 25.19 -10.34
CA ALA A 214 22.48 26.55 -10.82
C ALA A 214 23.84 27.21 -11.04
N GLU A 215 23.96 27.96 -12.14
CA GLU A 215 25.13 28.79 -12.46
C GLU A 215 24.80 30.26 -12.21
N ILE A 216 25.58 30.91 -11.36
CA ILE A 216 25.39 32.29 -10.93
C ILE A 216 26.52 33.14 -11.47
N ASP A 217 26.18 34.23 -12.14
CA ASP A 217 27.13 35.18 -12.70
C ASP A 217 27.03 36.54 -12.03
N VAL A 218 28.19 37.10 -11.67
CA VAL A 218 28.30 38.46 -11.13
C VAL A 218 29.36 39.24 -11.88
N ARG A 219 29.03 40.48 -12.23
CA ARG A 219 29.93 41.44 -12.86
C ARG A 219 30.00 42.74 -12.09
N LEU A 220 31.20 43.08 -11.62
CA LEU A 220 31.50 44.35 -10.96
C LEU A 220 32.28 45.29 -11.87
N LYS A 221 31.90 46.56 -11.85
CA LYS A 221 32.64 47.67 -12.46
C LYS A 221 33.63 48.24 -11.45
N LYS A 222 34.92 48.17 -11.77
CA LYS A 222 36.00 48.80 -11.01
C LYS A 222 36.44 50.09 -11.70
N THR A 223 36.28 51.23 -11.02
CA THR A 223 36.78 52.53 -11.46
C THR A 223 38.00 52.90 -10.64
N THR A 224 39.15 53.13 -11.28
CA THR A 224 40.38 53.59 -10.62
C THR A 224 40.75 54.97 -11.14
N GLN A 225 40.75 55.96 -10.26
CA GLN A 225 41.22 57.31 -10.53
C GLN A 225 42.63 57.47 -9.97
N THR A 226 43.58 57.90 -10.79
CA THR A 226 44.98 58.16 -10.38
C THR A 226 45.31 59.63 -10.62
N GLY A 227 45.84 60.30 -9.59
CA GLY A 227 46.29 61.68 -9.67
C GLY A 227 47.77 61.75 -10.08
N ARG A 228 48.08 62.47 -11.16
CA ARG A 228 49.47 62.73 -11.58
C ARG A 228 49.59 64.17 -12.11
N ASN A 229 50.46 64.98 -11.51
CA ASN A 229 50.83 66.32 -12.01
C ASN A 229 49.63 67.22 -12.42
N ASN A 230 48.65 67.44 -11.54
CA ASN A 230 47.41 68.20 -11.80
C ASN A 230 46.44 67.59 -12.83
N GLN A 231 46.64 66.34 -13.26
CA GLN A 231 45.74 65.60 -14.14
C GLN A 231 45.19 64.36 -13.41
N THR A 232 43.91 64.06 -13.63
CA THR A 232 43.25 62.86 -13.10
C THR A 232 43.02 61.89 -14.24
N ASP A 233 43.65 60.71 -14.18
CA ASP A 233 43.44 59.63 -15.14
C ASP A 233 42.42 58.65 -14.57
N THR A 234 41.35 58.36 -15.32
CA THR A 234 40.29 57.43 -14.91
C THR A 234 40.35 56.15 -15.76
N THR A 235 40.55 55.00 -15.12
CA THR A 235 40.52 53.68 -15.74
C THR A 235 39.29 52.92 -15.27
N VAL A 236 38.49 52.39 -16.21
CA VAL A 236 37.35 51.51 -15.91
C VAL A 236 37.68 50.10 -16.39
N SER A 237 37.48 49.11 -15.52
CA SER A 237 37.62 47.69 -15.84
C SER A 237 36.45 46.90 -15.25
N TYR A 238 36.13 45.75 -15.83
CA TYR A 238 35.11 44.84 -15.30
C TYR A 238 35.78 43.61 -14.70
N ARG A 239 35.21 43.11 -13.61
CA ARG A 239 35.56 41.83 -13.00
C ARG A 239 34.31 40.97 -12.99
N THR A 240 34.47 39.73 -13.41
CA THR A 240 33.40 38.75 -13.50
C THR A 240 33.75 37.54 -12.64
N GLU A 241 32.73 36.90 -12.13
CA GLU A 241 32.80 35.61 -11.45
C GLU A 241 31.55 34.81 -11.84
N SER A 242 31.78 33.55 -12.23
CA SER A 242 30.76 32.52 -12.35
C SER A 242 30.96 31.54 -11.20
N HIS A 243 29.87 31.13 -10.57
CA HIS A 243 29.86 30.19 -9.45
C HIS A 243 28.72 29.19 -9.62
N THR A 244 29.01 27.91 -9.39
CA THR A 244 28.02 26.82 -9.56
C THR A 244 27.69 26.25 -8.20
N VAL A 245 26.40 26.15 -7.88
CA VAL A 245 25.87 25.58 -6.65
C VAL A 245 24.88 24.48 -6.97
N SER A 246 24.73 23.50 -6.07
CA SER A 246 23.84 22.37 -6.31
C SER A 246 23.29 21.73 -5.03
N ASP A 247 22.14 21.08 -5.15
CA ASP A 247 21.55 20.20 -4.14
C ASP A 247 21.05 18.91 -4.79
N SER A 248 21.05 17.81 -4.02
CA SER A 248 20.83 16.46 -4.50
C SER A 248 19.81 15.71 -3.64
N ILE A 249 18.95 14.90 -4.29
CA ILE A 249 17.98 14.06 -3.60
C ILE A 249 17.97 12.62 -4.16
N ASP A 250 18.13 11.66 -3.26
CA ASP A 250 17.99 10.23 -3.56
C ASP A 250 16.52 9.84 -3.71
N VAL A 251 16.18 9.20 -4.83
CA VAL A 251 14.81 8.79 -5.17
C VAL A 251 14.75 7.38 -5.75
N GLU A 252 13.61 6.71 -5.56
CA GLU A 252 13.28 5.49 -6.29
C GLU A 252 12.28 5.81 -7.40
N ILE A 253 12.66 5.51 -8.64
CA ILE A 253 11.78 5.69 -9.79
C ILE A 253 10.72 4.60 -9.73
N TYR A 254 9.48 5.02 -9.56
CA TYR A 254 8.35 4.13 -9.32
C TYR A 254 7.65 3.84 -10.64
N ASP A 255 8.28 2.97 -11.43
CA ASP A 255 7.67 2.24 -12.54
C ASP A 255 7.57 0.77 -12.16
N PHE A 256 6.41 0.14 -12.37
CA PHE A 256 6.20 -1.24 -11.95
C PHE A 256 5.22 -1.98 -12.86
N SER A 257 5.32 -3.30 -12.82
CA SER A 257 4.47 -4.20 -13.58
C SER A 257 3.75 -5.17 -12.66
N ALA A 258 2.63 -5.69 -13.15
CA ALA A 258 1.84 -6.68 -12.43
C ALA A 258 1.45 -7.84 -13.35
N SER A 259 1.43 -9.05 -12.79
CA SER A 259 0.92 -10.23 -13.45
C SER A 259 -0.46 -10.58 -12.91
N THR A 260 -1.42 -10.73 -13.81
CA THR A 260 -2.82 -11.05 -13.48
C THR A 260 -3.22 -12.41 -14.02
N TYR A 261 -3.85 -13.21 -13.18
CA TYR A 261 -4.49 -14.48 -13.56
C TYR A 261 -6.00 -14.37 -13.44
N TYR A 262 -6.71 -15.06 -14.33
CA TYR A 262 -8.16 -15.05 -14.42
C TYR A 262 -8.73 -16.46 -14.38
N ALA A 263 -9.84 -16.64 -13.69
CA ALA A 263 -10.65 -17.84 -13.71
C ALA A 263 -12.13 -17.48 -13.88
N GLU A 264 -12.90 -18.37 -14.51
CA GLU A 264 -14.36 -18.26 -14.58
C GLU A 264 -14.98 -19.41 -13.79
N TYR A 265 -15.79 -19.06 -12.80
CA TYR A 265 -16.49 -20.04 -11.99
C TYR A 265 -17.69 -20.59 -12.78
N PRO A 266 -18.06 -21.88 -12.61
CA PRO A 266 -19.20 -22.47 -13.30
C PRO A 266 -20.59 -21.85 -13.00
N ASN A 267 -20.67 -20.86 -12.10
CA ASN A 267 -21.87 -20.07 -11.82
C ASN A 267 -21.87 -18.69 -12.53
N GLY A 268 -20.79 -18.36 -13.26
CA GLY A 268 -20.62 -17.09 -13.97
C GLY A 268 -19.72 -16.07 -13.26
N ASP A 269 -19.35 -16.29 -12.00
CA ASP A 269 -18.46 -15.38 -11.29
C ASP A 269 -17.04 -15.42 -11.88
N SER A 270 -16.30 -14.33 -11.70
CA SER A 270 -14.91 -14.20 -12.12
C SER A 270 -13.95 -14.24 -10.93
N GLY A 271 -12.87 -15.00 -11.07
CA GLY A 271 -11.72 -14.98 -10.18
C GLY A 271 -10.59 -14.15 -10.80
N VAL A 272 -9.96 -13.30 -9.99
CA VAL A 272 -8.78 -12.50 -10.38
C VAL A 272 -7.72 -12.66 -9.32
N ALA A 273 -6.48 -12.89 -9.73
CA ALA A 273 -5.32 -12.88 -8.85
C ALA A 273 -4.22 -12.03 -9.46
N THR A 274 -3.82 -10.98 -8.75
CA THR A 274 -2.81 -10.04 -9.21
C THR A 274 -1.59 -10.12 -8.32
N PHE A 275 -0.41 -10.14 -8.93
CA PHE A 275 0.89 -10.22 -8.26
C PHE A 275 1.83 -9.12 -8.75
N GLN A 276 2.48 -8.43 -7.81
CA GLN A 276 3.54 -7.45 -8.06
C GLN A 276 4.41 -7.32 -6.80
N SER A 277 5.69 -6.98 -6.92
CA SER A 277 6.64 -7.03 -5.78
C SER A 277 6.90 -5.71 -5.05
N ARG A 278 6.55 -4.56 -5.64
CA ARG A 278 6.72 -3.23 -5.04
C ARG A 278 5.56 -2.91 -4.06
N PRO A 279 5.63 -1.84 -3.25
CA PRO A 279 4.43 -1.34 -2.58
C PRO A 279 3.38 -0.94 -3.63
N TRP A 280 2.09 -1.16 -3.39
CA TRP A 280 1.00 -0.83 -4.34
C TRP A 280 -0.31 -0.57 -3.61
N GLN A 281 -1.18 0.23 -4.20
CA GLN A 281 -2.48 0.54 -3.59
C GLN A 281 -3.45 -0.64 -3.72
N GLY A 282 -3.46 -1.32 -4.86
CA GLY A 282 -4.35 -2.44 -5.17
C GLY A 282 -4.82 -2.42 -6.61
N TYR A 283 -6.03 -2.93 -6.87
CA TYR A 283 -6.61 -2.91 -8.22
C TYR A 283 -8.12 -2.71 -8.24
N THR A 284 -8.60 -2.10 -9.33
CA THR A 284 -10.03 -1.99 -9.66
C THR A 284 -10.46 -3.14 -10.57
N LEU A 285 -11.69 -3.61 -10.40
CA LEU A 285 -12.26 -4.72 -11.18
C LEU A 285 -13.20 -4.26 -12.30
N THR A 286 -13.62 -3.00 -12.28
CA THR A 286 -14.62 -2.43 -13.19
C THR A 286 -14.20 -1.01 -13.57
N GLU A 287 -14.65 -0.54 -14.75
CA GLU A 287 -14.35 0.80 -15.28
C GLU A 287 -14.76 1.93 -14.31
N ASP A 288 -15.93 1.81 -13.68
CA ASP A 288 -16.43 2.81 -12.72
C ASP A 288 -15.58 2.90 -11.43
N GLY A 289 -14.70 1.93 -11.17
CA GLY A 289 -13.79 1.92 -10.02
C GLY A 289 -14.45 1.74 -8.64
N ASP A 290 -15.75 1.42 -8.61
CA ASP A 290 -16.53 1.15 -7.40
C ASP A 290 -16.15 -0.18 -6.76
N THR A 291 -15.80 -1.16 -7.58
CA THR A 291 -15.37 -2.49 -7.16
C THR A 291 -13.86 -2.56 -7.20
N ARG A 292 -13.22 -2.72 -6.02
CA ARG A 292 -11.76 -2.70 -5.92
C ARG A 292 -11.27 -3.57 -4.77
N VAL A 293 -10.02 -4.00 -4.88
CA VAL A 293 -9.27 -4.55 -3.75
C VAL A 293 -8.09 -3.64 -3.46
N ARG A 294 -7.75 -3.50 -2.18
CA ARG A 294 -6.53 -2.81 -1.76
C ARG A 294 -5.62 -3.73 -0.97
N GLY A 295 -4.33 -3.47 -1.06
CA GLY A 295 -3.33 -4.04 -0.15
C GLY A 295 -3.38 -3.38 1.23
N VAL A 296 -2.29 -3.55 1.99
CA VAL A 296 -2.11 -2.97 3.33
C VAL A 296 -1.92 -1.46 3.35
N TRP A 297 -1.64 -0.84 2.20
CA TRP A 297 -1.17 0.54 2.12
C TRP A 297 -2.30 1.57 2.28
N ARG A 298 -2.07 2.54 3.17
CA ARG A 298 -2.85 3.77 3.31
C ARG A 298 -1.92 4.97 3.17
N PHE A 299 -2.51 6.15 3.09
CA PHE A 299 -1.77 7.38 2.82
C PHE A 299 -2.13 8.47 3.82
N TYR A 300 -1.19 9.35 4.11
CA TYR A 300 -1.42 10.64 4.75
C TYR A 300 -0.54 11.68 4.04
N THR A 301 -0.71 12.95 4.37
CA THR A 301 0.14 14.04 3.85
C THR A 301 0.82 14.74 4.99
N ALA A 302 2.07 15.14 4.81
CA ALA A 302 2.79 15.88 5.82
C ALA A 302 3.67 16.95 5.18
N ARG A 303 3.87 18.04 5.91
CA ARG A 303 4.77 19.11 5.47
C ARG A 303 6.23 18.75 5.74
N ASN A 304 7.12 19.30 4.92
CA ASN A 304 8.55 19.25 5.20
C ASN A 304 8.94 20.39 6.14
N THR A 305 9.12 20.09 7.42
CA THR A 305 9.41 21.09 8.48
C THR A 305 10.75 21.79 8.31
N ASN A 306 11.65 21.28 7.44
CA ASN A 306 12.91 21.96 7.11
C ASN A 306 12.70 23.29 6.35
N TRP A 307 11.47 23.54 5.89
CA TRP A 307 11.02 24.77 5.26
C TRP A 307 10.07 25.58 6.15
N ASP A 308 9.87 25.26 7.44
CA ASP A 308 8.99 26.06 8.32
C ASP A 308 9.59 27.47 8.60
N THR A 309 10.88 27.67 8.32
CA THR A 309 11.58 28.95 8.51
C THR A 309 12.56 29.21 7.38
N LEU A 310 12.84 30.49 7.15
CA LEU A 310 13.92 30.94 6.28
C LEU A 310 14.90 31.82 7.07
N ILE A 311 16.14 31.90 6.60
CA ILE A 311 17.17 32.79 7.11
C ILE A 311 17.36 33.88 6.06
N ARG A 312 17.15 35.14 6.46
CA ARG A 312 17.48 36.31 5.64
C ARG A 312 18.82 36.87 6.11
N SER A 313 19.81 36.86 5.24
CA SER A 313 21.18 37.27 5.54
C SER A 313 21.55 38.49 4.69
N ASN A 314 22.14 39.50 5.32
CA ASN A 314 22.77 40.62 4.64
C ASN A 314 24.25 40.70 5.05
N ARG A 315 24.95 41.74 4.60
CA ARG A 315 26.40 41.89 4.86
C ARG A 315 26.79 41.87 6.35
N THR A 316 25.91 42.29 7.26
CA THR A 316 26.26 42.44 8.69
C THR A 316 25.45 41.56 9.63
N ASP A 317 24.26 41.15 9.23
CA ASP A 317 23.29 40.51 10.10
C ASP A 317 22.53 39.39 9.37
N SER A 318 22.07 38.41 10.14
CA SER A 318 21.12 37.41 9.69
C SER A 318 19.93 37.33 10.65
N THR A 319 18.75 37.06 10.10
CA THR A 319 17.51 36.96 10.87
C THR A 319 16.68 35.77 10.40
N THR A 320 16.19 34.97 11.33
CA THR A 320 15.21 33.91 11.05
C THR A 320 13.82 34.51 10.91
N VAL A 321 13.12 34.13 9.85
CA VAL A 321 11.73 34.51 9.56
C VAL A 321 10.89 33.26 9.32
N GLU A 322 9.56 33.38 9.44
CA GLU A 322 8.64 32.33 8.98
C GLU A 322 8.76 32.18 7.47
N SER A 323 8.63 30.95 6.96
CA SER A 323 8.60 30.73 5.53
C SER A 323 7.24 31.08 4.97
N ASP A 324 7.25 31.74 3.81
CA ASP A 324 6.06 32.06 3.04
C ASP A 324 5.57 30.83 2.22
N ALA A 325 6.42 29.80 2.07
CA ALA A 325 6.10 28.57 1.33
C ALA A 325 6.57 27.31 2.08
N ILE A 326 5.71 26.28 2.10
CA ILE A 326 5.88 25.03 2.84
C ILE A 326 5.53 23.85 1.92
N PRO A 327 6.51 23.01 1.52
CA PRO A 327 6.23 21.87 0.67
C PRO A 327 5.55 20.73 1.45
N VAL A 328 4.60 20.06 0.80
CA VAL A 328 3.84 18.94 1.37
C VAL A 328 4.03 17.68 0.51
N TYR A 329 4.23 16.56 1.18
CA TYR A 329 4.45 15.25 0.57
C TYR A 329 3.35 14.26 0.94
N VAL A 330 3.11 13.29 0.05
CA VAL A 330 2.32 12.10 0.37
C VAL A 330 3.21 11.07 1.05
N HIS A 331 2.70 10.41 2.07
CA HIS A 331 3.36 9.32 2.76
C HIS A 331 2.49 8.07 2.68
N ALA A 332 3.09 6.93 2.37
CA ALA A 332 2.43 5.63 2.37
C ALA A 332 2.88 4.82 3.59
N TYR A 333 1.95 4.16 4.27
CA TYR A 333 2.23 3.34 5.44
C TYR A 333 1.37 2.06 5.46
N PRO A 334 1.86 0.97 6.09
CA PRO A 334 1.08 -0.24 6.30
C PRO A 334 0.06 -0.02 7.42
N SER A 335 -1.23 -0.09 7.08
CA SER A 335 -2.34 0.08 8.01
C SER A 335 -2.67 -1.20 8.74
N ARG A 336 -3.05 -1.09 10.01
CA ARG A 336 -3.59 -2.21 10.83
C ARG A 336 -4.85 -2.83 10.26
N ILE A 337 -5.56 -2.15 9.35
CA ILE A 337 -6.77 -2.67 8.72
C ILE A 337 -6.46 -3.82 7.76
N GLY A 338 -5.24 -3.86 7.20
CA GLY A 338 -4.83 -4.87 6.25
C GLY A 338 -5.50 -4.77 4.86
N PRO A 339 -5.31 -5.79 4.01
CA PRO A 339 -5.94 -5.88 2.69
C PRO A 339 -7.46 -5.89 2.79
N ARG A 340 -8.14 -5.26 1.82
CA ARG A 340 -9.60 -5.14 1.86
C ARG A 340 -10.24 -5.05 0.48
N ALA A 341 -11.35 -5.75 0.30
CA ALA A 341 -12.25 -5.55 -0.82
C ALA A 341 -13.29 -4.46 -0.52
N GLU A 342 -13.59 -3.64 -1.52
CA GLU A 342 -14.64 -2.63 -1.51
C GLU A 342 -15.59 -2.84 -2.70
N PRO A 343 -16.91 -2.65 -2.54
CA PRO A 343 -17.60 -2.33 -1.29
C PRO A 343 -17.58 -3.49 -0.28
N VAL A 344 -17.63 -3.17 1.02
CA VAL A 344 -17.52 -4.18 2.11
C VAL A 344 -18.71 -5.13 2.13
N ARG A 345 -19.87 -4.66 1.66
CA ARG A 345 -21.09 -5.47 1.51
C ARG A 345 -21.40 -5.56 0.04
N ASN A 346 -21.69 -6.77 -0.43
CA ASN A 346 -22.01 -7.06 -1.82
C ASN A 346 -20.87 -6.69 -2.80
N GLY A 347 -19.63 -6.62 -2.32
CA GLY A 347 -18.45 -6.47 -3.16
C GLY A 347 -17.68 -7.80 -3.29
N PRO A 348 -16.46 -7.74 -3.83
CA PRO A 348 -15.65 -8.94 -4.06
C PRO A 348 -15.33 -9.67 -2.76
N GLU A 349 -15.25 -10.98 -2.85
CA GLU A 349 -14.75 -11.84 -1.79
C GLU A 349 -13.23 -11.97 -1.90
N LEU A 350 -12.51 -11.65 -0.83
CA LEU A 350 -11.06 -11.86 -0.76
C LEU A 350 -10.79 -13.37 -0.60
N ILE A 351 -10.18 -13.99 -1.60
CA ILE A 351 -9.89 -15.42 -1.61
C ILE A 351 -8.59 -15.70 -0.88
N ASP A 352 -7.54 -14.94 -1.22
CA ASP A 352 -6.19 -15.16 -0.70
C ASP A 352 -5.32 -13.89 -0.81
N THR A 353 -4.29 -13.82 0.02
CA THR A 353 -3.31 -12.73 0.03
C THR A 353 -1.92 -13.28 0.26
N TRP A 354 -0.95 -12.77 -0.49
CA TRP A 354 0.45 -13.17 -0.37
C TRP A 354 1.31 -11.98 0.01
N GLY A 355 2.28 -12.24 0.88
CA GLY A 355 3.19 -11.23 1.40
C GLY A 355 4.42 -11.84 2.04
N ILE A 356 5.34 -10.96 2.41
CA ILE A 356 6.50 -11.27 3.24
C ILE A 356 6.34 -10.55 4.58
N ASP A 357 6.77 -11.18 5.67
CA ASP A 357 6.78 -10.53 6.97
C ASP A 357 7.89 -9.49 7.04
N ARG A 358 7.54 -8.29 7.54
CA ARG A 358 8.43 -7.16 7.75
C ARG A 358 8.27 -6.60 9.16
N PRO A 359 9.33 -6.03 9.76
CA PRO A 359 9.20 -5.29 11.02
C PRO A 359 8.37 -4.01 10.84
N SER A 360 7.86 -3.47 11.94
CA SER A 360 7.07 -2.23 11.92
C SER A 360 7.90 -1.03 11.42
N PRO A 361 7.32 -0.12 10.62
CA PRO A 361 7.95 1.17 10.27
C PRO A 361 7.63 2.30 11.25
N VAL A 362 7.11 2.03 12.45
CA VAL A 362 6.64 3.08 13.38
C VAL A 362 7.70 4.17 13.65
N ASP A 363 8.98 3.80 13.66
CA ASP A 363 10.08 4.72 13.93
C ASP A 363 10.33 5.73 12.78
N THR A 364 9.81 5.49 11.57
CA THR A 364 10.01 6.39 10.41
C THR A 364 8.91 7.44 10.26
N ILE A 365 7.80 7.30 10.98
CA ILE A 365 6.66 8.22 10.89
C ILE A 365 6.98 9.58 11.54
N GLY A 366 7.83 9.59 12.56
CA GLY A 366 8.17 10.79 13.32
C GLY A 366 7.12 11.17 14.37
N GLU A 367 7.42 12.20 15.15
CA GLU A 367 6.55 12.67 16.23
C GLU A 367 5.35 13.47 15.70
N ASN A 368 4.30 13.59 16.53
CA ASN A 368 3.07 14.34 16.19
C ASN A 368 2.38 13.85 14.92
N ILE A 369 2.38 12.53 14.70
CA ILE A 369 1.54 11.88 13.70
C ILE A 369 0.70 10.79 14.36
N ASN A 370 -0.60 10.87 14.17
CA ASN A 370 -1.63 10.03 14.75
C ASN A 370 -2.42 9.30 13.66
N ILE A 371 -1.87 8.18 13.20
CA ILE A 371 -2.42 7.31 12.15
C ILE A 371 -2.52 5.85 12.61
N ASP A 372 -3.27 5.03 11.87
CA ASP A 372 -3.49 3.61 12.16
C ASP A 372 -2.36 2.68 11.65
N ILE A 373 -1.11 3.06 11.88
CA ILE A 373 0.08 2.28 11.49
C ILE A 373 0.24 1.00 12.34
N VAL A 374 0.72 -0.08 11.73
CA VAL A 374 1.12 -1.32 12.44
C VAL A 374 2.29 -1.06 13.41
N ASN A 375 2.14 -1.44 14.68
CA ASN A 375 3.18 -1.28 15.71
C ASN A 375 4.02 -2.55 15.94
N GLU A 376 3.63 -3.65 15.30
CA GLU A 376 4.33 -4.93 15.33
C GLU A 376 4.71 -5.33 13.90
N SER A 377 5.36 -6.47 13.74
CA SER A 377 5.63 -7.01 12.41
C SER A 377 4.34 -7.16 11.60
N TYR A 378 4.40 -6.86 10.31
CA TYR A 378 3.27 -6.95 9.40
C TYR A 378 3.65 -7.74 8.15
N THR A 379 2.67 -8.41 7.58
CA THR A 379 2.84 -9.09 6.28
C THR A 379 2.54 -8.09 5.18
N THR A 380 3.47 -7.93 4.23
CA THR A 380 3.23 -7.10 3.03
C THR A 380 2.12 -7.69 2.16
N THR A 381 1.82 -7.04 1.04
CA THR A 381 0.89 -7.60 0.06
C THR A 381 1.55 -7.53 -1.29
N TYR A 382 2.23 -8.59 -1.71
CA TYR A 382 2.73 -8.70 -3.09
C TYR A 382 1.72 -9.42 -4.00
N GLY A 383 0.68 -10.04 -3.44
CA GLY A 383 -0.39 -10.62 -4.24
C GLY A 383 -1.75 -10.58 -3.55
N VAL A 384 -2.81 -10.44 -4.35
CA VAL A 384 -4.19 -10.51 -3.86
C VAL A 384 -5.08 -11.23 -4.86
N ALA A 385 -5.84 -12.22 -4.38
CA ALA A 385 -6.86 -12.91 -5.15
C ALA A 385 -8.26 -12.60 -4.64
N VAL A 386 -9.18 -12.37 -5.57
CA VAL A 386 -10.59 -12.09 -5.30
C VAL A 386 -11.52 -12.89 -6.19
N ARG A 387 -12.73 -13.13 -5.71
CA ARG A 387 -13.89 -13.57 -6.48
C ARG A 387 -14.88 -12.42 -6.56
N ALA A 388 -15.37 -12.13 -7.76
CA ALA A 388 -16.36 -11.09 -8.00
C ALA A 388 -17.41 -11.57 -9.02
N GLU A 389 -18.61 -11.01 -8.97
CA GLU A 389 -19.68 -11.35 -9.92
C GLU A 389 -19.28 -11.01 -11.36
N ASN A 390 -18.61 -9.87 -11.56
CA ASN A 390 -18.13 -9.41 -12.87
C ASN A 390 -16.75 -8.78 -12.76
N VAL A 391 -15.93 -8.98 -13.79
CA VAL A 391 -14.60 -8.39 -13.94
C VAL A 391 -14.46 -7.91 -15.37
N ASP A 392 -14.24 -6.62 -15.52
CA ASP A 392 -13.83 -6.05 -16.80
C ASP A 392 -12.30 -6.14 -16.90
N ARG A 393 -11.83 -7.03 -17.77
CA ARG A 393 -10.39 -7.28 -17.94
C ARG A 393 -9.68 -6.12 -18.62
N ASP A 394 -10.38 -5.40 -19.50
CA ASP A 394 -9.80 -4.29 -20.26
C ASP A 394 -9.77 -3.00 -19.42
N ALA A 395 -10.69 -2.88 -18.46
CA ALA A 395 -10.72 -1.77 -17.49
C ALA A 395 -9.99 -2.07 -16.17
N LEU A 396 -9.40 -3.26 -16.00
CA LEU A 396 -8.65 -3.60 -14.80
C LEU A 396 -7.40 -2.72 -14.70
N GLN A 397 -7.32 -1.95 -13.62
CA GLN A 397 -6.18 -1.09 -13.34
C GLN A 397 -5.53 -1.48 -12.03
N VAL A 398 -4.21 -1.65 -12.07
CA VAL A 398 -3.39 -1.92 -10.90
C VAL A 398 -2.73 -0.61 -10.48
N ALA A 399 -3.25 -0.02 -9.40
CA ALA A 399 -2.82 1.30 -8.94
C ALA A 399 -1.64 1.19 -7.97
N GLY A 400 -0.65 2.05 -8.17
CA GLY A 400 0.53 2.14 -7.31
C GLY A 400 0.36 3.04 -6.10
N ILE A 401 1.44 3.21 -5.34
CA ILE A 401 1.49 4.15 -4.20
C ILE A 401 1.85 5.58 -4.60
N VAL A 402 2.39 5.81 -5.79
CA VAL A 402 2.60 7.16 -6.34
C VAL A 402 1.40 7.55 -7.19
N ARG A 403 0.87 8.75 -6.96
CA ARG A 403 -0.30 9.24 -7.68
C ARG A 403 -0.06 9.24 -9.19
N GLY A 404 -1.02 8.70 -9.95
CA GLY A 404 -0.97 8.69 -11.41
C GLY A 404 -0.13 7.56 -12.02
N VAL A 405 0.54 6.75 -11.18
CA VAL A 405 1.29 5.57 -11.66
C VAL A 405 0.41 4.32 -11.54
N ASN A 406 0.19 3.70 -12.69
CA ASN A 406 -0.47 2.39 -12.81
C ASN A 406 0.52 1.36 -13.33
N ALA A 407 0.35 0.10 -12.93
CA ALA A 407 1.21 -0.97 -13.38
C ALA A 407 0.98 -1.31 -14.85
N SER A 408 2.06 -1.62 -15.56
CA SER A 408 1.96 -2.34 -16.82
C SER A 408 1.56 -3.79 -16.57
N ILE A 409 0.46 -4.27 -17.18
CA ILE A 409 0.01 -5.65 -17.03
C ILE A 409 0.79 -6.56 -17.96
N ILE A 410 1.46 -7.57 -17.39
CA ILE A 410 2.28 -8.54 -18.12
C ILE A 410 1.64 -9.91 -18.02
N GLU A 411 1.57 -10.61 -19.16
CA GLU A 411 1.11 -12.00 -19.18
C GLU A 411 2.13 -12.92 -18.47
N PRO A 412 1.71 -13.69 -17.46
CA PRO A 412 2.59 -14.60 -16.75
C PRO A 412 3.00 -15.81 -17.59
N GLU A 413 4.13 -16.41 -17.22
CA GLU A 413 4.57 -17.69 -17.79
C GLU A 413 3.47 -18.77 -17.58
N GLY A 414 3.08 -19.44 -18.66
CA GLY A 414 1.96 -20.39 -18.66
C GLY A 414 0.57 -19.77 -18.87
N GLY A 415 0.50 -18.47 -19.19
CA GLY A 415 -0.70 -17.75 -19.57
C GLY A 415 -1.57 -17.29 -18.39
N SER A 416 -2.34 -16.21 -18.60
CA SER A 416 -3.18 -15.61 -17.56
C SER A 416 -4.41 -16.46 -17.22
N GLN A 417 -4.93 -17.25 -18.16
CA GLN A 417 -6.18 -17.99 -17.96
C GLN A 417 -5.97 -19.27 -17.14
N ARG A 418 -6.86 -19.50 -16.19
CA ARG A 418 -6.96 -20.72 -15.38
C ARG A 418 -8.29 -21.40 -15.67
N GLN A 419 -8.26 -22.72 -15.80
CA GLN A 419 -9.46 -23.52 -16.05
C GLN A 419 -10.07 -23.92 -14.71
N LEU A 420 -11.35 -23.61 -14.50
CA LEU A 420 -12.10 -24.01 -13.31
C LEU A 420 -13.38 -24.73 -13.77
N ARG A 421 -13.47 -26.03 -13.47
CA ARG A 421 -14.50 -26.94 -14.02
C ARG A 421 -15.38 -27.53 -12.93
N ARG A 422 -16.49 -28.15 -13.34
CA ARG A 422 -17.29 -29.02 -12.47
C ARG A 422 -16.64 -30.40 -12.35
N SER A 423 -16.55 -30.92 -11.14
CA SER A 423 -16.30 -32.35 -10.92
C SER A 423 -17.60 -33.13 -10.91
N ASN A 424 -17.50 -34.45 -11.05
CA ASN A 424 -18.56 -35.41 -10.86
C ASN A 424 -18.07 -36.46 -9.85
N LEU A 425 -18.63 -36.42 -8.65
CA LEU A 425 -18.40 -37.37 -7.57
C LEU A 425 -19.55 -38.36 -7.52
N SER A 426 -19.24 -39.65 -7.54
CA SER A 426 -20.21 -40.71 -7.28
C SER A 426 -19.78 -41.57 -6.08
N VAL A 427 -20.76 -42.14 -5.39
CA VAL A 427 -20.55 -43.07 -4.27
C VAL A 427 -21.42 -44.29 -4.49
N GLU A 428 -20.81 -45.47 -4.48
CA GLU A 428 -21.50 -46.74 -4.62
C GLU A 428 -21.11 -47.72 -3.52
N VAL A 429 -22.09 -48.43 -2.95
CA VAL A 429 -21.83 -49.53 -2.02
C VAL A 429 -21.41 -50.75 -2.84
N VAL A 430 -20.15 -51.17 -2.72
CA VAL A 430 -19.61 -52.31 -3.48
C VAL A 430 -19.69 -53.62 -2.71
N GLU A 431 -19.63 -53.55 -1.39
CA GLU A 431 -19.75 -54.70 -0.50
C GLU A 431 -20.42 -54.27 0.81
N GLN A 432 -21.27 -55.12 1.40
CA GLN A 432 -21.81 -54.88 2.72
C GLN A 432 -22.09 -56.18 3.47
N ASN A 433 -21.90 -56.15 4.79
CA ASN A 433 -22.25 -57.24 5.69
C ASN A 433 -23.13 -56.73 6.86
N GLN A 434 -23.15 -57.45 7.98
CA GLN A 434 -24.00 -57.12 9.13
C GLN A 434 -23.51 -55.90 9.92
N SER A 435 -22.23 -55.55 9.83
CA SER A 435 -21.57 -54.55 10.68
C SER A 435 -20.75 -53.51 9.92
N GLN A 436 -20.61 -53.62 8.60
CA GLN A 436 -19.87 -52.65 7.79
C GLN A 436 -20.30 -52.70 6.32
N ALA A 437 -20.09 -51.58 5.62
CA ALA A 437 -20.15 -51.49 4.18
C ALA A 437 -18.88 -50.87 3.60
N THR A 438 -18.40 -51.44 2.51
CA THR A 438 -17.34 -50.89 1.68
C THR A 438 -17.97 -50.06 0.58
N VAL A 439 -17.61 -48.78 0.51
CA VAL A 439 -18.05 -47.86 -0.54
C VAL A 439 -16.90 -47.54 -1.47
N ARG A 440 -17.22 -47.42 -2.76
CA ARG A 440 -16.35 -46.93 -3.81
C ARG A 440 -16.74 -45.49 -4.12
N LEU A 441 -15.78 -44.59 -3.99
CA LEU A 441 -15.86 -43.20 -4.42
C LEU A 441 -15.19 -43.08 -5.78
N GLU A 442 -15.83 -42.41 -6.72
CA GLU A 442 -15.25 -42.13 -8.03
C GLU A 442 -15.40 -40.64 -8.35
N LEU A 443 -14.27 -39.99 -8.64
CA LEU A 443 -14.17 -38.56 -8.91
C LEU A 443 -13.64 -38.32 -10.31
N ARG A 444 -14.44 -37.64 -11.14
CA ARG A 444 -14.12 -37.36 -12.55
C ARG A 444 -14.34 -35.90 -12.91
N ASP A 445 -13.60 -35.46 -13.92
CA ASP A 445 -13.87 -34.21 -14.64
C ASP A 445 -15.21 -34.35 -15.38
N ASN A 446 -16.16 -33.44 -15.13
CA ASN A 446 -17.50 -33.55 -15.69
C ASN A 446 -17.56 -33.29 -17.21
N GLU A 447 -16.58 -32.60 -17.78
CA GLU A 447 -16.53 -32.29 -19.22
C GLU A 447 -15.83 -33.40 -20.01
N THR A 448 -14.69 -33.87 -19.50
CA THR A 448 -13.83 -34.83 -20.21
C THR A 448 -13.98 -36.27 -19.75
N SER A 449 -14.66 -36.50 -18.62
CA SER A 449 -14.73 -37.80 -17.93
C SER A 449 -13.37 -38.35 -17.47
N ALA A 450 -12.30 -37.55 -17.52
CA ALA A 450 -10.98 -37.94 -17.04
C ALA A 450 -11.00 -38.14 -15.51
N PRO A 451 -10.26 -39.12 -14.97
CA PRO A 451 -10.14 -39.30 -13.52
C PRO A 451 -9.45 -38.10 -12.87
N ILE A 452 -9.91 -37.71 -11.67
CA ILE A 452 -9.25 -36.68 -10.86
C ILE A 452 -8.48 -37.38 -9.74
N GLU A 453 -7.16 -37.31 -9.82
CA GLU A 453 -6.22 -37.78 -8.79
C GLU A 453 -6.03 -36.71 -7.72
N LEU A 454 -6.07 -37.11 -6.44
CA LEU A 454 -5.89 -36.22 -5.29
C LEU A 454 -4.60 -36.49 -4.52
N ASP A 455 -4.04 -37.70 -4.65
CA ASP A 455 -2.69 -38.05 -4.18
C ASP A 455 -1.64 -37.56 -5.19
N ASP A 456 -1.60 -36.25 -5.43
CA ASP A 456 -0.73 -35.67 -6.46
C ASP A 456 0.29 -34.68 -5.89
N SER A 457 1.56 -34.91 -6.24
CA SER A 457 2.71 -34.06 -5.96
C SER A 457 3.03 -33.12 -7.14
N ARG A 458 2.01 -32.54 -7.78
CA ARG A 458 2.18 -31.61 -8.91
C ARG A 458 2.90 -30.32 -8.48
N GLN A 459 3.67 -29.77 -9.42
CA GLN A 459 4.20 -28.41 -9.30
C GLN A 459 3.09 -27.41 -9.64
N TYR A 460 2.78 -26.52 -8.71
CA TYR A 460 1.65 -25.60 -8.80
C TYR A 460 2.02 -24.35 -9.62
N PRO A 461 1.08 -23.80 -10.41
CA PRO A 461 1.34 -22.71 -11.36
C PRO A 461 1.35 -21.32 -10.73
N ILE A 462 0.92 -21.17 -9.46
CA ILE A 462 0.97 -19.92 -8.69
C ILE A 462 1.41 -20.31 -7.26
N GLY A 463 2.43 -19.62 -6.71
CA GLY A 463 3.04 -19.94 -5.43
C GLY A 463 2.12 -19.74 -4.21
N GLY A 464 2.41 -20.40 -3.09
CA GLY A 464 1.66 -20.28 -1.83
C GLY A 464 1.58 -21.60 -1.05
N THR A 465 0.96 -21.58 0.14
CA THR A 465 0.65 -22.80 0.89
C THR A 465 -0.36 -23.63 0.12
N THR A 466 0.02 -24.87 -0.20
CA THR A 466 -0.74 -25.73 -1.07
C THR A 466 -1.83 -26.44 -0.29
N ARG A 467 -3.09 -26.25 -0.69
CA ARG A 467 -4.20 -27.08 -0.23
C ARG A 467 -4.52 -28.09 -1.32
N ASN A 468 -4.09 -29.33 -1.11
CA ASN A 468 -4.53 -30.45 -1.94
C ASN A 468 -6.01 -30.71 -1.70
N GLY A 469 -6.69 -31.11 -2.78
CA GLY A 469 -8.09 -31.51 -2.68
C GLY A 469 -8.23 -32.85 -1.94
N HIS A 470 -9.34 -33.05 -1.24
CA HIS A 470 -9.65 -34.31 -0.56
C HIS A 470 -11.16 -34.54 -0.54
N ILE A 471 -11.59 -35.77 -0.27
CA ILE A 471 -13.00 -36.12 -0.09
C ILE A 471 -13.25 -36.43 1.37
N THR A 472 -14.33 -35.92 1.94
CA THR A 472 -14.79 -36.30 3.28
C THR A 472 -16.01 -37.21 3.19
N ILE A 473 -15.99 -38.37 3.85
CA ILE A 473 -17.14 -39.28 4.04
C ILE A 473 -17.04 -39.97 5.40
N ALA A 474 -18.14 -40.09 6.15
CA ALA A 474 -18.16 -40.77 7.45
C ALA A 474 -17.05 -40.28 8.42
N ASP A 475 -16.84 -38.95 8.48
CA ASP A 475 -15.79 -38.28 9.25
C ASP A 475 -14.34 -38.66 8.88
N GLN A 476 -14.14 -39.36 7.75
CA GLN A 476 -12.83 -39.69 7.20
C GLN A 476 -12.48 -38.78 6.03
N SER A 477 -11.21 -38.35 5.97
CA SER A 477 -10.63 -37.67 4.81
C SER A 477 -9.91 -38.69 3.93
N VAL A 478 -10.22 -38.70 2.64
CA VAL A 478 -9.70 -39.68 1.69
C VAL A 478 -9.28 -39.02 0.38
N GLU A 479 -8.27 -39.61 -0.25
CA GLU A 479 -7.70 -39.16 -1.52
C GLU A 479 -7.93 -40.24 -2.58
N THR A 480 -8.21 -39.83 -3.81
CA THR A 480 -8.33 -40.73 -4.95
C THR A 480 -6.95 -40.99 -5.56
N ASN A 481 -6.77 -42.22 -6.02
CA ASN A 481 -5.59 -42.63 -6.79
C ASN A 481 -5.61 -42.08 -8.24
N ALA A 482 -4.59 -42.41 -9.04
CA ALA A 482 -4.49 -42.10 -10.47
C ALA A 482 -5.70 -42.48 -11.35
N SER A 483 -6.54 -43.42 -10.90
CA SER A 483 -7.78 -43.79 -11.60
C SER A 483 -9.01 -42.99 -11.13
N GLY A 484 -8.83 -42.02 -10.24
CA GLY A 484 -9.89 -41.19 -9.68
C GLY A 484 -10.77 -41.93 -8.68
N VAL A 485 -10.25 -43.00 -8.05
CA VAL A 485 -11.03 -43.88 -7.18
C VAL A 485 -10.45 -43.93 -5.77
N ALA A 486 -11.34 -43.93 -4.78
CA ALA A 486 -11.03 -44.24 -3.38
C ALA A 486 -12.00 -45.30 -2.84
N ILE A 487 -11.51 -46.16 -1.94
CA ILE A 487 -12.32 -47.22 -1.31
C ILE A 487 -12.31 -46.99 0.20
N VAL A 488 -13.49 -46.96 0.80
CA VAL A 488 -13.68 -46.62 2.22
C VAL A 488 -14.58 -47.65 2.88
N THR A 489 -14.27 -48.05 4.12
CA THR A 489 -15.12 -48.93 4.93
C THR A 489 -15.85 -48.10 5.99
N ILE A 490 -17.15 -48.34 6.14
CA ILE A 490 -18.04 -47.59 7.02
C ILE A 490 -18.78 -48.59 7.92
N ASP A 491 -18.74 -48.38 9.23
CA ASP A 491 -19.21 -49.36 10.22
C ASP A 491 -20.69 -49.22 10.58
N ASP A 492 -21.23 -48.00 10.63
CA ASP A 492 -22.61 -47.80 11.06
C ASP A 492 -23.60 -47.77 9.88
N PRO A 493 -24.78 -48.40 10.00
CA PRO A 493 -25.82 -48.28 8.97
C PRO A 493 -26.40 -46.87 8.92
N GLY A 494 -26.56 -46.32 7.72
CA GLY A 494 -27.00 -44.94 7.60
C GLY A 494 -26.97 -44.38 6.19
N ILE A 495 -27.14 -43.06 6.13
CA ILE A 495 -26.98 -42.25 4.92
C ILE A 495 -25.66 -41.50 5.06
N TYR A 496 -24.79 -41.68 4.08
CA TYR A 496 -23.45 -41.10 4.06
C TYR A 496 -23.31 -40.19 2.84
N THR A 497 -23.01 -38.92 3.09
CA THR A 497 -22.71 -37.95 2.05
C THR A 497 -21.21 -37.80 1.94
N ALA A 498 -20.65 -38.21 0.79
CA ALA A 498 -19.31 -37.80 0.40
C ALA A 498 -19.34 -36.36 -0.08
N ARG A 499 -18.34 -35.57 0.31
CA ARG A 499 -18.12 -34.21 -0.18
C ARG A 499 -16.69 -34.08 -0.67
N TYR A 500 -16.54 -33.67 -1.92
CA TYR A 500 -15.26 -33.29 -2.47
C TYR A 500 -14.94 -31.83 -2.10
N HIS A 501 -13.77 -31.63 -1.49
CA HIS A 501 -13.18 -30.33 -1.18
C HIS A 501 -12.03 -30.10 -2.17
N PRO A 502 -12.22 -29.33 -3.23
CA PRO A 502 -11.21 -29.14 -4.27
C PRO A 502 -10.04 -28.26 -3.80
N GLY A 503 -8.91 -28.40 -4.49
CA GLY A 503 -7.85 -27.40 -4.47
C GLY A 503 -8.27 -26.11 -5.17
N SER A 504 -7.63 -24.99 -4.82
CA SER A 504 -7.91 -23.68 -5.43
C SER A 504 -7.42 -23.62 -6.88
N TRP A 505 -8.10 -22.83 -7.72
CA TRP A 505 -7.63 -22.49 -9.08
C TRP A 505 -6.34 -21.68 -9.08
N LEU A 506 -5.99 -21.10 -7.94
CA LEU A 506 -4.69 -20.49 -7.72
C LEU A 506 -3.58 -21.54 -7.85
N SER A 507 -3.75 -22.70 -7.19
CA SER A 507 -2.75 -23.76 -7.22
C SER A 507 -2.99 -24.81 -8.31
N HIS A 508 -4.18 -24.94 -8.90
CA HIS A 508 -4.48 -26.02 -9.84
C HIS A 508 -4.92 -25.50 -11.21
N ASN A 509 -4.48 -26.17 -12.27
CA ASN A 509 -4.94 -25.92 -13.63
C ASN A 509 -4.96 -27.24 -14.44
N PRO A 510 -6.13 -27.84 -14.74
CA PRO A 510 -7.46 -27.38 -14.33
C PRO A 510 -7.68 -27.53 -12.83
N ALA A 511 -8.53 -26.65 -12.28
CA ALA A 511 -9.11 -26.76 -10.95
C ALA A 511 -10.58 -27.13 -11.03
N TYR A 512 -11.18 -27.48 -9.89
CA TYR A 512 -12.53 -27.98 -9.81
C TYR A 512 -13.35 -27.27 -8.72
N VAL A 513 -14.68 -27.21 -8.89
CA VAL A 513 -15.60 -26.83 -7.81
C VAL A 513 -16.02 -28.05 -7.00
N SER A 514 -16.49 -27.82 -5.77
CA SER A 514 -16.94 -28.90 -4.88
C SER A 514 -18.12 -29.66 -5.46
N ASP A 515 -18.18 -30.95 -5.16
CA ASP A 515 -19.33 -31.80 -5.48
C ASP A 515 -19.67 -32.73 -4.30
N THR A 516 -20.90 -33.23 -4.27
CA THR A 516 -21.39 -34.11 -3.22
C THR A 516 -22.19 -35.26 -3.79
N ALA A 517 -21.98 -36.46 -3.26
CA ALA A 517 -22.81 -37.62 -3.57
C ALA A 517 -23.15 -38.40 -2.31
N THR A 518 -24.28 -39.07 -2.32
CA THR A 518 -24.83 -39.75 -1.14
C THR A 518 -25.06 -41.21 -1.43
N ALA A 519 -24.59 -42.07 -0.54
CA ALA A 519 -24.91 -43.48 -0.51
C ALA A 519 -25.67 -43.81 0.78
N ARG A 520 -26.55 -44.80 0.69
CA ARG A 520 -27.24 -45.36 1.84
C ARG A 520 -26.93 -46.84 1.90
N TRP A 521 -26.59 -47.32 3.09
CA TRP A 521 -26.46 -48.75 3.33
C TRP A 521 -27.17 -49.13 4.62
N HIS A 522 -27.64 -50.37 4.66
CA HIS A 522 -28.28 -50.95 5.84
C HIS A 522 -28.12 -52.48 5.79
N PRO A 523 -27.93 -53.17 6.93
CA PRO A 523 -27.84 -54.62 7.00
C PRO A 523 -29.03 -55.31 6.32
N LEU A 524 -30.25 -54.84 6.60
CA LEU A 524 -31.49 -55.33 5.96
C LEU A 524 -31.67 -54.90 4.48
N GLY A 525 -30.71 -54.20 3.90
CA GLY A 525 -30.68 -53.88 2.48
C GLY A 525 -30.38 -55.10 1.59
N THR A 526 -29.90 -56.20 2.16
CA THR A 526 -29.60 -57.45 1.43
C THR A 526 -30.42 -58.62 1.94
N ILE A 527 -30.63 -59.63 1.07
CA ILE A 527 -31.29 -60.90 1.41
C ILE A 527 -30.59 -61.59 2.59
N GLY A 528 -29.24 -61.54 2.61
CA GLY A 528 -28.44 -62.09 3.71
C GLY A 528 -28.72 -61.43 5.07
N GLY A 529 -28.92 -60.10 5.09
CA GLY A 529 -29.30 -59.39 6.31
C GLY A 529 -30.69 -59.75 6.83
N TRP A 530 -31.65 -60.00 5.94
CA TRP A 530 -32.96 -60.53 6.33
C TRP A 530 -32.86 -61.93 6.93
N PHE A 531 -32.06 -62.83 6.35
CA PHE A 531 -31.83 -64.16 6.92
C PHE A 531 -31.16 -64.08 8.30
N ALA A 532 -30.17 -63.21 8.46
CA ALA A 532 -29.51 -62.96 9.75
C ALA A 532 -30.50 -62.49 10.82
N LEU A 533 -31.35 -61.51 10.48
CA LEU A 533 -32.40 -61.02 11.37
C LEU A 533 -33.36 -62.13 11.80
N VAL A 534 -33.85 -62.92 10.83
CA VAL A 534 -34.77 -64.04 11.12
C VAL A 534 -34.10 -65.08 12.02
N PHE A 535 -32.82 -65.37 11.79
CA PHE A 535 -32.07 -66.31 12.60
C PHE A 535 -31.85 -65.80 14.03
N GLU A 536 -31.45 -64.53 14.17
CA GLU A 536 -31.19 -63.89 15.46
C GLU A 536 -32.46 -63.73 16.29
N VAL A 537 -33.56 -63.26 15.68
CA VAL A 537 -34.89 -63.22 16.30
C VAL A 537 -35.36 -64.63 16.66
N GLY A 538 -35.14 -65.61 15.77
CA GLY A 538 -35.46 -67.01 16.04
C GLY A 538 -34.71 -67.56 17.27
N TRP A 539 -33.44 -67.21 17.43
CA TRP A 539 -32.63 -67.60 18.57
C TRP A 539 -33.04 -66.89 19.87
N GLN A 540 -33.36 -65.59 19.81
CA GLN A 540 -33.88 -64.83 20.96
C GLN A 540 -35.27 -65.29 21.41
N LEU A 541 -36.08 -65.82 20.50
CA LEU A 541 -37.40 -66.39 20.83
C LEU A 541 -37.31 -67.82 21.37
N LEU A 542 -36.16 -68.50 21.21
CA LEU A 542 -35.95 -69.89 21.62
C LEU A 542 -36.20 -70.12 23.13
N PRO A 543 -35.74 -69.26 24.07
CA PRO A 543 -36.10 -69.35 25.49
C PRO A 543 -37.60 -69.23 25.75
N PHE A 544 -38.30 -68.36 25.00
CA PHE A 544 -39.76 -68.22 25.11
C PHE A 544 -40.48 -69.45 24.57
N PHE A 545 -40.02 -70.03 23.46
CA PHE A 545 -40.53 -71.29 22.95
C PHE A 545 -40.29 -72.45 23.92
N VAL A 546 -39.10 -72.52 24.55
CA VAL A 546 -38.78 -73.52 25.58
C VAL A 546 -39.65 -73.33 26.81
N MET A 547 -39.83 -72.09 27.28
CA MET A 547 -40.69 -71.77 28.42
C MET A 547 -42.17 -72.07 28.12
N PHE A 548 -42.65 -71.73 26.93
CA PHE A 548 -44.00 -72.05 26.48
C PHE A 548 -44.22 -73.56 26.37
N TYR A 549 -43.26 -74.30 25.80
CA TYR A 549 -43.32 -75.76 25.71
C TYR A 549 -43.26 -76.42 27.08
N ALA A 550 -42.34 -75.99 27.96
CA ALA A 550 -42.22 -76.46 29.33
C ALA A 550 -43.50 -76.16 30.12
N GLY A 551 -44.05 -74.96 30.01
CA GLY A 551 -45.32 -74.55 30.61
C GLY A 551 -46.50 -75.39 30.12
N LYS A 552 -46.58 -75.66 28.81
CA LYS A 552 -47.61 -76.55 28.23
C LYS A 552 -47.46 -78.00 28.70
N ARG A 553 -46.22 -78.47 28.91
CA ARG A 553 -45.93 -79.82 29.43
C ARG A 553 -46.22 -79.93 30.93
N LEU A 554 -45.96 -78.87 31.71
CA LEU A 554 -46.35 -78.74 33.12
C LEU A 554 -47.87 -78.71 33.28
N LEU A 555 -48.59 -77.95 32.45
CA LEU A 555 -50.06 -77.96 32.40
C LEU A 555 -50.65 -79.31 31.99
N ARG A 556 -49.89 -80.15 31.25
CA ARG A 556 -50.29 -81.53 30.92
C ARG A 556 -49.98 -82.53 32.04
N MET A 557 -49.03 -82.23 32.93
CA MET A 557 -48.72 -83.03 34.12
C MET A 557 -49.55 -82.63 35.34
N LEU A 558 -50.03 -81.38 35.40
CA LEU A 558 -50.90 -80.83 36.46
C LEU A 558 -52.35 -80.62 35.99
N GLY A 559 -52.67 -81.00 34.75
CA GLY A 559 -54.03 -81.02 34.23
C GLY A 559 -54.79 -82.23 34.79
N PRO A 560 -56.06 -82.08 35.21
CA PRO A 560 -56.79 -83.15 35.87
C PRO A 560 -57.08 -84.29 34.89
N GLU A 561 -56.44 -85.44 35.09
CA GLU A 561 -57.04 -86.73 34.73
C GLU A 561 -57.95 -87.17 35.89
N ASP A 562 -59.16 -87.61 35.53
CA ASP A 562 -60.22 -88.18 36.38
C ASP A 562 -61.08 -87.27 37.28
N ILE A 563 -62.06 -86.58 36.69
CA ILE A 563 -63.41 -86.47 37.30
C ILE A 563 -64.48 -86.40 36.19
N PHE A 564 -64.74 -87.47 35.42
CA PHE A 564 -66.06 -87.71 34.80
C PHE A 564 -66.22 -89.21 34.43
N GLN A 565 -66.18 -90.07 35.46
CA GLN A 565 -66.94 -91.32 35.46
C GLN A 565 -67.89 -91.31 36.65
N ARG A 566 -69.17 -91.03 36.40
CA ARG A 566 -70.31 -91.69 37.04
C ARG A 566 -71.63 -91.24 36.39
N ASN A 567 -72.23 -92.18 35.67
CA ASN A 567 -73.67 -92.29 35.41
C ASN A 567 -74.45 -92.34 36.75
N PRO A 568 -75.74 -91.97 36.78
CA PRO A 568 -76.83 -92.66 36.07
C PRO A 568 -77.39 -91.93 34.85
#